data_AF-A0A2Z6AAZ9-F1
#
_entry.id   AF-A0A2Z6AAZ9-F1
#
_cell.length_a   1.000
_cell.length_b   1.000
_cell.length_c   1.000
_cell.angle_alpha   90.00
_cell.angle_beta   90.00
_cell.angle_gamma   90.00
#
_symmetry.space_group_name_H-M   'P 1'
#
loop_
_entity.id
_entity.type
_entity.pdbx_description
1 polymer ?
#
loop_
_entity_poly.entity_id
_entity_poly.type
_entity_poly.pdbx_seq_one_letter_code
_entity_poly.pdbx_strand_id
1 'polypeptide(L)'
;MKLLEALKGINGTYEVQRLLGAFGTITFIVSVPVLVWAGKIIASFDSYCLAYPAGIATLVGATAGAIALKDRQVAKAKVEEREP
;
A
#
# COMPACT_ATOMS: atom_id res chain seq x y z
N MET A 1 0.34 6.95 -17.15
CA MET A 1 0.14 5.50 -16.89
C MET A 1 -1.29 5.29 -16.43
N LYS A 2 -2.00 4.27 -16.90
CA LYS A 2 -3.36 3.97 -16.41
C LYS A 2 -3.26 3.36 -15.02
N LEU A 3 -4.05 3.82 -14.04
CA LEU A 3 -4.01 3.38 -12.63
C LEU A 3 -4.05 1.84 -12.48
N LEU A 4 -4.84 1.18 -13.33
CA LEU A 4 -4.97 -0.28 -13.36
C LEU A 4 -3.67 -1.00 -13.75
N GLU A 5 -2.80 -0.37 -14.55
CA GLU A 5 -1.51 -0.96 -14.92
C GLU A 5 -0.53 -0.97 -13.74
N ALA A 6 -0.64 -0.01 -12.81
CA ALA A 6 0.22 0.03 -11.62
C ALA A 6 -0.08 -1.12 -10.63
N LEU A 7 -1.27 -1.72 -10.73
CA LEU A 7 -1.72 -2.85 -9.91
C LEU A 7 -1.22 -4.19 -10.45
N LYS A 8 -0.64 -4.22 -11.65
CA LYS A 8 -0.04 -5.42 -12.22
C LYS A 8 1.37 -5.63 -11.69
N GLY A 9 1.73 -6.90 -11.53
CA GLY A 9 3.05 -7.36 -11.12
C GLY A 9 4.03 -7.51 -12.27
N ILE A 10 5.22 -8.02 -11.95
CA ILE A 10 6.29 -8.34 -12.93
C ILE A 10 5.81 -9.35 -13.99
N ASN A 11 4.83 -10.20 -13.66
CA ASN A 11 4.26 -11.17 -14.58
C ASN A 11 3.12 -10.60 -15.45
N GLY A 12 2.81 -9.31 -15.36
CA GLY A 12 1.75 -8.66 -16.15
C GLY A 12 0.32 -8.91 -15.68
N THR A 13 0.13 -9.73 -14.64
CA THR A 13 -1.17 -10.00 -14.01
C THR A 13 -1.40 -9.12 -12.78
N TYR A 14 -2.65 -8.93 -12.39
CA TYR A 14 -2.99 -8.24 -11.15
C TYR A 14 -2.47 -9.01 -9.93
N GLU A 15 -1.79 -8.31 -9.03
CA GLU A 15 -1.26 -8.93 -7.82
C GLU A 15 -2.12 -8.58 -6.61
N VAL A 16 -2.49 -9.61 -5.85
CA VAL A 16 -3.32 -9.46 -4.65
C VAL A 16 -2.71 -8.47 -3.65
N GLN A 17 -1.39 -8.48 -3.45
CA GLN A 17 -0.74 -7.54 -2.52
C GLN A 17 -0.83 -6.09 -2.99
N ARG A 18 -0.71 -5.84 -4.30
CA ARG A 18 -0.85 -4.50 -4.88
C ARG A 18 -2.28 -4.01 -4.77
N LEU A 19 -3.25 -4.88 -5.06
CA LEU A 19 -4.68 -4.59 -4.91
C LEU A 19 -5.06 -4.32 -3.45
N LEU A 20 -4.62 -5.18 -2.53
CA LEU A 20 -4.92 -5.06 -1.10
C LEU A 20 -4.31 -3.80 -0.51
N GLY A 21 -3.06 -3.48 -0.86
CA GLY A 21 -2.39 -2.27 -0.40
C GLY A 21 -3.04 -1.00 -0.96
N ALA A 22 -3.40 -0.99 -2.25
CA ALA A 22 -4.12 0.13 -2.85
C ALA A 22 -5.51 0.33 -2.21
N PHE A 23 -6.27 -0.76 -2.06
CA PHE A 23 -7.60 -0.71 -1.46
C PHE A 23 -7.53 -0.26 0.01
N GLY A 24 -6.66 -0.87 0.82
CA GLY A 24 -6.49 -0.49 2.23
C GLY A 24 -6.08 0.97 2.40
N THR A 25 -5.20 1.48 1.53
CA THR A 25 -4.80 2.89 1.54
C THR A 25 -5.97 3.81 1.23
N ILE A 26 -6.79 3.50 0.21
CA ILE A 26 -7.99 4.27 -0.13
C ILE A 26 -8.99 4.23 1.03
N THR A 27 -9.22 3.05 1.61
CA THR A 27 -10.10 2.90 2.78
C THR A 27 -9.64 3.80 3.92
N PHE A 28 -8.33 3.83 4.23
CA PHE A 28 -7.79 4.72 5.26
C PHE A 28 -7.98 6.20 4.94
N ILE A 29 -7.66 6.62 3.69
CA ILE A 29 -7.80 8.00 3.23
C ILE A 29 -9.23 8.50 3.45
N VAL A 30 -10.25 7.69 3.18
CA VAL A 30 -11.65 8.09 3.31
C VAL A 30 -12.17 7.94 4.74
N SER A 31 -11.91 6.80 5.38
CA SER A 31 -12.51 6.45 6.67
C SER A 31 -12.03 7.34 7.81
N VAL A 32 -10.74 7.69 7.86
CA VAL A 32 -10.20 8.47 8.98
C VAL A 32 -10.83 9.88 9.06
N PRO A 33 -10.88 10.69 7.97
CA PRO A 33 -11.59 11.97 8.00
C PRO A 33 -13.08 11.81 8.33
N VAL A 34 -13.75 10.79 7.79
CA VAL A 34 -15.17 10.54 8.06
C VAL A 34 -15.42 10.22 9.53
N LEU A 35 -14.57 9.40 10.15
CA LEU A 35 -14.67 9.06 11.57
C LEU A 35 -14.37 10.24 12.49
N VAL A 36 -13.45 11.13 12.10
CA VAL A 36 -13.20 12.39 12.81
C VAL A 36 -14.41 13.33 12.68
N TRP A 37 -14.94 13.50 11.47
CA TRP A 37 -16.15 14.32 11.22
C TRP A 37 -17.37 13.80 11.97
N ALA A 38 -17.57 12.49 12.02
CA ALA A 38 -18.66 11.84 12.75
C ALA A 38 -18.46 11.82 14.28
N GLY A 39 -17.38 12.42 14.78
CA GLY A 39 -17.06 12.47 16.21
C GLY A 39 -16.75 11.11 16.84
N LYS A 40 -16.37 10.11 16.03
CA LYS A 40 -15.97 8.76 16.51
C LYS A 40 -14.49 8.70 16.87
N ILE A 41 -13.68 9.57 16.28
CA ILE A 41 -12.29 9.79 16.64
C ILE A 41 -12.17 11.23 17.11
N ILE A 42 -11.65 11.43 18.32
CA ILE A 42 -11.34 12.76 18.85
C ILE A 42 -9.85 12.99 18.65
N ALA A 43 -9.50 14.00 17.86
CA ALA A 43 -8.13 14.44 17.63
C ALA A 43 -8.07 15.96 17.70
N SER A 44 -6.98 16.51 18.24
CA SER A 44 -6.69 17.93 18.06
C SER A 44 -6.24 18.18 16.62
N PHE A 45 -6.36 19.43 16.15
CA PHE A 45 -5.92 19.78 14.82
C PHE A 45 -4.46 19.39 14.57
N ASP A 46 -3.56 19.73 15.51
CA ASP A 46 -2.14 19.44 15.40
C ASP A 46 -1.85 17.93 15.37
N SER A 47 -2.54 17.15 16.21
CA SER A 47 -2.33 15.69 16.22
C SER A 47 -2.87 15.03 14.96
N TYR A 48 -3.99 15.51 14.42
CA TYR A 48 -4.54 15.05 13.16
C TYR A 48 -3.60 15.35 11.98
N CYS A 49 -3.11 16.60 11.90
CA CYS A 49 -2.20 17.04 10.83
C CYS A 49 -0.86 16.30 10.84
N LEU A 50 -0.43 15.79 11.99
CA LEU A 50 0.77 14.96 12.09
C LEU A 50 0.48 13.49 11.78
N ALA A 51 -0.54 12.91 12.43
CA ALA A 51 -0.79 11.48 12.40
C ALA A 51 -1.41 11.01 11.08
N TYR A 52 -2.30 11.79 10.46
CA TYR A 52 -2.99 11.37 9.26
C TYR A 52 -2.04 11.23 8.05
N PRO A 53 -1.19 12.23 7.72
CA PRO A 53 -0.18 12.06 6.68
C PRO A 53 0.84 10.95 7.00
N ALA A 54 1.24 10.82 8.26
CA ALA A 54 2.14 9.75 8.71
C ALA A 54 1.52 8.35 8.51
N GLY A 55 0.22 8.20 8.78
CA GLY A 55 -0.53 6.97 8.52
C GLY A 55 -0.56 6.62 7.03
N ILE A 56 -0.82 7.60 6.16
CA ILE A 56 -0.77 7.40 4.70
C ILE A 56 0.62 6.97 4.26
N ALA A 57 1.67 7.68 4.70
CA ALA A 57 3.06 7.35 4.37
C ALA A 57 3.42 5.93 4.84
N THR A 58 2.95 5.52 6.02
CA THR A 58 3.16 4.18 6.57
C THR A 58 2.50 3.11 5.71
N LEU A 59 1.24 3.30 5.28
CA LEU A 59 0.52 2.35 4.44
C LEU A 59 1.18 2.18 3.07
N VAL A 60 1.56 3.30 2.44
CA VAL A 60 2.27 3.29 1.17
C VAL A 60 3.63 2.62 1.30
N GLY A 61 4.40 2.99 2.33
CA GLY A 61 5.73 2.44 2.58
C GLY A 61 5.70 0.94 2.88
N ALA A 62 4.78 0.49 3.75
CA ALA A 62 4.62 -0.92 4.07
C ALA A 62 4.22 -1.75 2.84
N THR A 63 3.26 -1.26 2.05
CA THR A 63 2.81 -1.92 0.82
C THR A 63 3.95 -2.00 -0.20
N ALA A 64 4.59 -0.88 -0.51
CA ALA A 64 5.69 -0.81 -1.46
C ALA A 64 6.88 -1.66 -1.02
N GLY A 65 7.21 -1.64 0.28
CA GLY A 65 8.27 -2.46 0.87
C GLY A 65 7.98 -3.96 0.76
N ALA A 66 6.77 -4.38 1.10
CA ALA A 66 6.35 -5.79 0.97
C ALA A 66 6.42 -6.27 -0.49
N ILE A 67 5.96 -5.44 -1.44
CA ILE A 67 6.06 -5.73 -2.87
C ILE A 67 7.52 -5.84 -3.31
N ALA A 68 8.37 -4.89 -2.93
CA ALA A 68 9.79 -4.89 -3.29
C ALA A 68 10.53 -6.13 -2.77
N LEU A 69 10.24 -6.54 -1.53
CA LEU A 69 10.81 -7.76 -0.94
C LEU A 69 10.36 -9.00 -1.71
N LYS A 70 9.07 -9.11 -2.01
CA LYS A 70 8.54 -10.23 -2.81
C LYS A 70 9.14 -10.25 -4.22
N ASP A 71 9.15 -9.12 -4.91
CA ASP A 71 9.67 -9.01 -6.28
C ASP A 71 11.15 -9.43 -6.33
N ARG A 72 11.93 -9.09 -5.28
CA ARG A 72 13.31 -9.57 -5.10
C ARG A 72 13.38 -11.10 -4.94
N GLN A 73 12.50 -11.71 -4.15
CA GLN A 73 12.49 -13.17 -3.98
C GLN A 73 12.09 -13.89 -5.27
N VAL A 74 11.08 -13.39 -5.98
CA VAL A 74 10.67 -13.94 -7.27
C VAL A 74 11.79 -13.83 -8.31
N ALA A 75 12.51 -12.71 -8.35
CA ALA A 75 13.65 -12.55 -9.23
C ALA A 75 14.77 -13.54 -8.91
N LYS A 76 15.09 -13.75 -7.62
CA LYS A 76 16.08 -14.75 -7.19
C LYS A 76 15.69 -16.17 -7.58
N ALA A 77 14.46 -16.57 -7.28
CA ALA A 77 13.96 -17.90 -7.62
C ALA A 77 14.06 -18.20 -9.14
N LYS A 78 13.74 -17.21 -9.98
CA LYS A 78 13.88 -17.33 -11.45
C LYS A 78 15.32 -17.49 -11.94
N VAL A 79 16.31 -17.02 -11.17
CA VAL A 79 17.74 -17.18 -11.49
C VAL A 79 18.20 -18.57 -11.03
N GLU A 80 17.84 -18.97 -9.81
CA GLU A 80 18.16 -20.29 -9.26
C GLU A 80 17.55 -21.43 -10.11
N GLU A 81 16.33 -21.28 -10.63
CA GLU A 81 15.73 -22.26 -11.56
C GLU A 81 16.48 -22.38 -12.91
N ARG A 82 17.31 -21.40 -13.29
CA ARG A 82 18.04 -21.38 -14.56
C ARG A 82 19.46 -21.90 -14.46
N GLU A 83 20.02 -21.98 -13.25
CA GLU A 83 21.33 -22.58 -12.99
C GLU A 83 21.11 -24.02 -12.52
N PRO A 84 21.47 -25.05 -13.32
CA PRO A 84 21.30 -26.45 -12.94
C PRO A 84 22.25 -26.90 -11.81
#